data_AF-W7BMD3-F1
#
_entry.id   AF-W7BMD3-F1
#
_cell.length_a   1.000
_cell.length_b   1.000
_cell.length_c   1.000
_cell.angle_alpha   90.00
_cell.angle_beta   90.00
_cell.angle_gamma   90.00
#
_symmetry.space_group_name_H-M   'P 1'
#
loop_
_entity.id
_entity.type
_entity.pdbx_description
1 polymer ?
#
loop_
_entity_poly.entity_id
_entity_poly.type
_entity_poly.pdbx_seq_one_letter_code
_entity_poly.pdbx_strand_id
1 'polypeptide(L)'
;MKEMAAKVAKKNGWKEVDKDIKSKNVGRKIYTDGKNYYSLDTQHGRFEMQNKRGKHQGEIDMDLNKITNKPADKSGRHDINVK
;
A
#
# COMPACT_ATOMS: atom_id res chain seq x y z
N MET A 1 -5.21 14.19 0.63
CA MET A 1 -4.47 12.91 0.70
C MET A 1 -4.89 11.86 -0.33
N LYS A 2 -6.17 11.45 -0.38
CA LYS A 2 -6.63 10.43 -1.36
C LYS A 2 -6.36 10.83 -2.82
N GLU A 3 -6.54 12.11 -3.17
CA GLU A 3 -6.22 12.62 -4.51
C GLU A 3 -4.73 12.58 -4.83
N MET A 4 -3.86 12.92 -3.87
CA MET A 4 -2.41 12.82 -4.05
C MET A 4 -1.99 11.37 -4.28
N ALA A 5 -2.51 10.46 -3.47
CA ALA A 5 -2.26 9.03 -3.64
C ALA A 5 -2.70 8.51 -5.01
N ALA A 6 -3.85 8.97 -5.51
CA ALA A 6 -4.33 8.62 -6.85
C ALA A 6 -3.43 9.20 -7.96
N LYS A 7 -2.89 10.43 -7.78
CA LYS A 7 -1.91 11.02 -8.70
C LYS A 7 -0.61 10.23 -8.73
N VAL A 8 -0.08 9.84 -7.55
CA VAL A 8 1.12 9.00 -7.44
C VAL A 8 0.89 7.65 -8.11
N ALA A 9 -0.23 6.98 -7.81
CA ALA A 9 -0.59 5.71 -8.43
C ALA A 9 -0.65 5.83 -9.97
N LYS A 10 -1.37 6.84 -10.49
CA LYS A 10 -1.49 7.08 -11.93
C LYS A 10 -0.12 7.35 -12.59
N LYS A 11 0.72 8.20 -11.99
CA LYS A 11 2.06 8.53 -12.50
C LYS A 11 2.95 7.29 -12.61
N ASN A 12 2.79 6.34 -11.69
CA ASN A 12 3.59 5.11 -11.65
C ASN A 12 2.91 3.90 -12.30
N GLY A 13 1.76 4.08 -12.96
CA GLY A 13 1.03 3.00 -13.61
C GLY A 13 0.42 1.98 -12.63
N TRP A 14 0.28 2.34 -11.36
CA TRP A 14 -0.36 1.48 -10.36
C TRP A 14 -1.87 1.47 -10.55
N LYS A 15 -2.46 0.29 -10.41
CA LYS A 15 -3.90 0.07 -10.52
C LYS A 15 -4.50 -0.13 -9.14
N GLU A 16 -5.74 0.30 -8.94
CA GLU A 16 -6.48 -0.13 -7.76
C GLU A 16 -6.66 -1.65 -7.81
N VAL A 17 -6.55 -2.32 -6.67
CA VAL A 17 -6.75 -3.77 -6.57
C VAL A 17 -8.17 -4.16 -6.97
N ASP A 18 -8.35 -5.42 -7.36
CA ASP A 18 -9.65 -5.96 -7.74
C ASP A 18 -10.64 -6.01 -6.57
N LYS A 19 -11.89 -6.37 -6.89
CA LYS A 19 -13.00 -6.43 -5.92
C LYS A 19 -12.76 -7.47 -4.83
N ASP A 20 -12.06 -8.56 -5.13
CA ASP A 20 -11.82 -9.63 -4.16
C ASP A 20 -10.86 -9.15 -3.06
N ILE A 21 -9.68 -8.66 -3.45
CA ILE A 21 -8.70 -8.09 -2.50
C ILE A 21 -9.31 -6.90 -1.76
N LYS A 22 -10.05 -6.03 -2.46
CA LYS A 22 -10.71 -4.88 -1.84
C LYS A 22 -11.72 -5.30 -0.76
N SER A 23 -12.49 -6.36 -0.99
CA SER A 23 -13.50 -6.84 -0.04
C SER A 23 -12.90 -7.45 1.22
N LYS A 24 -11.70 -8.02 1.14
CA LYS A 24 -10.96 -8.61 2.26
C LYS A 24 -10.23 -7.58 3.12
N ASN A 25 -10.08 -6.36 2.61
CA ASN A 25 -9.35 -5.27 3.24
C ASN A 25 -10.23 -4.01 3.35
N VAL A 26 -11.46 -4.18 3.83
CA VAL A 26 -12.46 -3.11 3.91
C VAL A 26 -11.90 -1.88 4.62
N GLY A 27 -12.14 -0.70 4.04
CA GLY A 27 -11.65 0.57 4.55
C GLY A 27 -10.24 0.95 4.09
N ARG A 28 -9.47 0.03 3.51
CA ARG A 28 -8.14 0.33 2.96
C ARG A 28 -8.23 0.66 1.47
N LYS A 29 -7.61 1.77 1.06
CA LYS A 29 -7.37 2.08 -0.36
C LYS A 29 -6.04 1.47 -0.76
N ILE A 30 -6.06 0.49 -1.67
CA ILE A 30 -4.87 -0.28 -2.03
C ILE A 30 -4.65 -0.21 -3.55
N TYR A 31 -3.41 0.04 -3.93
CA TYR A 31 -2.94 -0.01 -5.32
C TYR A 31 -1.93 -1.14 -5.52
N THR A 32 -1.67 -1.52 -6.77
CA THR A 32 -0.67 -2.53 -7.14
C THR A 32 0.02 -2.17 -8.46
N ASP A 33 1.30 -2.50 -8.56
CA ASP A 33 2.11 -2.47 -9.79
C ASP A 33 2.22 -3.86 -10.45
N GLY A 34 1.51 -4.87 -9.93
CA GLY A 34 1.60 -6.27 -10.32
C GLY A 34 2.70 -7.08 -9.61
N LYS A 35 3.58 -6.43 -8.83
CA LYS A 35 4.64 -7.07 -8.03
C LYS A 35 4.43 -6.88 -6.53
N ASN A 36 4.00 -5.69 -6.14
CA ASN A 36 3.77 -5.25 -4.78
C ASN A 36 2.37 -4.63 -4.66
N TYR A 37 1.98 -4.43 -3.41
CA TYR A 37 0.79 -3.67 -3.04
C TYR A 37 1.20 -2.44 -2.24
N TYR A 38 0.36 -1.41 -2.34
CA TYR A 38 0.58 -0.11 -1.71
C TYR A 38 -0.73 0.33 -1.07
N SER A 39 -0.86 0.11 0.24
CA SER A 39 -2.03 0.57 0.98
C SER A 39 -1.82 1.98 1.51
N LEU A 40 -2.77 2.87 1.23
CA LEU A 40 -2.73 4.25 1.66
C LEU A 40 -2.96 4.38 3.17
N ASP A 41 -1.96 4.89 3.89
CA ASP A 41 -2.11 5.40 5.24
C ASP A 41 -2.53 6.87 5.16
N THR A 42 -3.81 7.12 5.44
CA THR A 42 -4.38 8.47 5.39
C THR A 42 -4.00 9.34 6.58
N GLN A 43 -3.55 8.75 7.69
CA GLN A 43 -3.17 9.49 8.90
C GLN A 43 -1.79 10.13 8.73
N HIS A 44 -0.83 9.37 8.21
CA HIS A 44 0.55 9.85 8.03
C HIS A 44 0.85 10.32 6.61
N GLY A 45 -0.03 10.04 5.66
CA GLY A 45 0.11 10.46 4.28
C GLY A 45 1.18 9.71 3.51
N ARG A 46 1.22 8.39 3.71
CA ARG A 46 2.25 7.49 3.19
C ARG A 46 1.58 6.28 2.56
N PHE A 47 2.37 5.48 1.88
CA PHE A 47 1.98 4.12 1.52
C PHE A 47 2.70 3.13 2.43
N GLU A 48 1.96 2.22 3.02
CA GLU A 48 2.53 0.97 3.52
C GLU A 48 2.70 0.03 2.32
N MET A 49 3.92 -0.45 2.09
CA MET A 49 4.22 -1.37 1.00
C MET A 49 4.07 -2.81 1.48
N GLN A 50 3.42 -3.65 0.70
CA GLN A 50 3.35 -5.09 0.93
C GLN A 50 3.88 -5.86 -0.27
N ASN A 51 4.53 -7.01 -0.01
CA ASN A 51 4.95 -7.90 -1.08
C ASN A 51 3.75 -8.65 -1.70
N LYS A 52 3.97 -9.43 -2.75
CA LYS A 52 2.92 -10.22 -3.43
C LYS A 52 2.13 -11.18 -2.53
N ARG A 53 2.62 -11.50 -1.32
CA ARG A 53 1.95 -12.35 -0.32
C ARG A 53 1.15 -11.52 0.70
N GLY A 54 1.04 -10.21 0.51
CA GLY A 54 0.38 -9.28 1.42
C GLY A 54 1.19 -8.92 2.65
N LYS A 55 2.48 -9.31 2.74
CA LYS A 55 3.31 -9.05 3.93
C LYS A 55 3.91 -7.65 3.93
N HIS A 56 3.77 -6.90 5.02
CA HIS A 56 4.32 -5.55 5.18
C HIS A 56 5.85 -5.51 4.98
N GLN A 57 6.34 -4.54 4.20
CA GLN A 57 7.75 -4.36 3.85
C GLN A 57 8.29 -2.97 4.26
N GLY A 58 7.51 -2.18 4.98
CA GLY A 58 7.84 -0.82 5.38
C GLY A 58 7.01 0.24 4.67
N GLU A 59 7.24 1.50 5.02
CA GLU A 59 6.52 2.64 4.46
C GLU A 59 7.34 3.40 3.40
N ILE A 60 6.65 3.99 2.44
CA ILE A 60 7.19 4.98 1.50
C ILE A 60 6.36 6.27 1.54
N ASP A 61 7.00 7.41 1.34
CA ASP A 61 6.29 8.69 1.18
C ASP A 61 5.65 8.82 -0.21
N MET A 62 5.01 9.97 -0.46
CA MET A 62 4.34 10.25 -1.73
C MET A 62 5.32 10.49 -2.90
N ASP A 63 6.60 10.71 -2.60
CA ASP A 63 7.69 10.82 -3.57
C ASP A 63 8.41 9.48 -3.77
N LEU A 64 7.90 8.40 -3.17
CA LEU A 64 8.41 7.02 -3.21
C LEU A 64 9.73 6.81 -2.48
N ASN A 65 10.11 7.72 -1.58
CA ASN A 65 11.27 7.52 -0.71
C ASN A 65 10.89 6.59 0.43
N LYS A 66 11.77 5.64 0.74
CA LYS A 66 11.60 4.75 1.89
C LYS A 66 11.68 5.53 3.19
N ILE A 67 10.76 5.24 4.09
CA ILE A 67 10.80 5.75 5.46
C ILE A 67 11.69 4.83 6.30
N THR A 68 12.90 5.29 6.59
CA THR A 68 13.96 4.47 7.22
C THR A 68 13.62 3.98 8.62
N ASN A 69 12.80 4.72 9.38
CA ASN A 69 12.36 4.33 10.73
C ASN A 69 11.05 3.52 10.76
N LYS A 70 10.55 3.07 9.59
CA LYS A 70 9.34 2.25 9.46
C LYS A 70 9.64 0.96 8.68
N PRO A 71 10.39 0.02 9.29
CA PRO A 71 10.77 -1.22 8.63
C PRO A 71 9.59 -2.19 8.48
N ALA A 72 9.85 -3.33 7.84
CA ALA A 72 8.90 -4.43 7.75
C ALA A 72 8.36 -4.82 9.14
N ASP A 73 7.04 -5.00 9.21
CA ASP A 73 6.37 -5.38 10.45
C ASP A 73 6.38 -6.91 10.56
N LYS A 74 6.96 -7.43 11.64
CA LYS A 74 7.04 -8.87 11.89
C LYS A 74 5.79 -9.42 12.60
N SER A 75 4.94 -8.55 13.16
CA SER A 75 3.70 -8.95 13.84
C SER A 75 2.57 -9.29 12.85
N GLY A 76 2.67 -8.79 11.62
CA GLY A 76 1.65 -8.98 10.58
C GLY A 76 0.44 -8.04 10.70
N ARG A 77 0.46 -7.09 11.66
CA ARG A 77 -0.64 -6.14 11.86
C ARG A 77 -0.89 -5.25 10.64
N HIS A 78 0.16 -4.98 9.86
CA HIS A 78 0.09 -4.17 8.64
C HIS A 78 0.07 -5.01 7.35
N ASP A 79 -0.16 -6.31 7.48
CA ASP A 79 -0.37 -7.17 6.32
C ASP A 79 -1.74 -6.89 5.69
N ILE A 80 -1.85 -7.16 4.40
CA ILE A 80 -3.14 -7.17 3.69
C ILE A 80 -3.50 -8.60 3.31
N ASN A 81 -4.79 -8.91 3.25
CA ASN A 81 -5.23 -10.21 2.78
C ASN A 81 -5.34 -10.21 1.25
N VAL A 82 -4.54 -11.06 0.60
CA VAL A 82 -4.48 -11.20 -0.88
C VAL A 82 -5.05 -12.54 -1.37
N LYS A 83 -5.60 -13.36 -0.48
CA LYS A 83 -6.13 -14.69 -0.79
C LYS A 83 -7.53 -14.89 -0.25
#